data_AF-A0A063Y302-F1
#
_entry.id   AF-A0A063Y302-F1
#
_cell.length_a   1.000
_cell.length_b   1.000
_cell.length_c   1.000
_cell.angle_alpha   90.00
_cell.angle_beta   90.00
_cell.angle_gamma   90.00
#
_symmetry.space_group_name_H-M   'P 1'
#
loop_
_entity.id
_entity.type
_entity.pdbx_description
1 polymer ?
#
loop_
_entity_poly.entity_id
_entity_poly.type
_entity_poly.pdbx_seq_one_letter_code
_entity_poly.pdbx_strand_id
1 'polypeptide(L)'
;MQRSVNISQPEKSVSDNQRHPLLSDNDINTILVNGAQMSLSKLKRARSFNARIYYYAEIGVYLEVSLSRGAGITDATREQLQQIHKDATHIHMNANKRLALKS
;
A
#
# COMPACT_ATOMS: atom_id res chain seq x y z
N MET A 1 36.16 27.13 48.62
CA MET A 1 36.18 25.68 48.34
C MET A 1 35.09 25.06 49.21
N GLN A 2 34.03 24.38 48.76
CA GLN A 2 33.62 23.80 47.48
C GLN A 2 32.09 23.94 47.36
N ARG A 3 31.58 24.16 46.14
CA ARG A 3 30.17 24.06 45.77
C ARG A 3 29.81 22.57 45.69
N SER A 4 28.79 22.13 46.42
CA SER A 4 28.15 20.84 46.18
C SER A 4 26.88 21.07 45.38
N VAL A 5 26.96 20.79 44.09
CA VAL A 5 25.87 20.89 43.12
C VAL A 5 24.85 19.81 43.44
N ASN A 6 23.61 20.22 43.70
CA ASN A 6 22.47 19.31 43.83
C ASN A 6 22.12 18.77 42.44
N ILE A 7 22.55 17.55 42.13
CA ILE A 7 22.26 16.89 40.86
C ILE A 7 20.86 16.29 40.98
N SER A 8 19.89 17.02 40.47
CA SER A 8 18.54 16.55 40.21
C SER A 8 18.63 15.34 39.28
N GLN A 9 18.31 14.15 39.79
CA GLN A 9 18.08 12.98 38.96
C GLN A 9 16.91 13.30 38.02
N PRO A 10 17.03 13.08 36.69
CA PRO A 10 15.88 13.16 35.83
C PRO A 10 14.99 11.95 36.16
N GLU A 11 13.80 12.24 36.70
CA GLU A 11 12.72 11.28 36.79
C GLU A 11 12.55 10.63 35.41
N LYS A 12 12.76 9.32 35.35
CA LYS A 12 12.48 8.50 34.17
C LYS A 12 11.00 8.71 33.84
N SER A 13 10.73 9.52 32.82
CA SER A 13 9.39 9.85 32.38
C SER A 13 8.65 8.56 32.06
N VAL A 14 7.65 8.30 32.88
CA VAL A 14 6.63 7.27 32.73
C VAL A 14 5.85 7.57 31.45
N SER A 15 6.22 6.95 30.33
CA SER A 15 5.30 6.55 29.24
C SER A 15 6.09 6.06 28.00
N ASP A 16 6.75 4.91 28.13
CA ASP A 16 6.97 3.99 26.99
C ASP A 16 5.71 3.13 26.74
N ASN A 17 4.59 3.51 27.36
CA ASN A 17 3.31 2.90 27.18
C ASN A 17 2.64 3.55 25.96
N GLN A 18 2.44 2.76 24.91
CA GLN A 18 1.41 2.99 23.89
C GLN A 18 1.63 4.18 22.95
N ARG A 19 2.78 4.27 22.28
CA ARG A 19 2.73 4.77 20.90
C ARG A 19 2.17 3.64 20.04
N HIS A 20 0.85 3.51 20.01
CA HIS A 20 0.21 3.08 18.77
C HIS A 20 0.18 4.34 17.93
N PRO A 21 1.14 4.57 17.01
CA PRO A 21 0.90 5.59 16.02
C PRO A 21 -0.41 5.14 15.37
N LEU A 22 -1.40 6.03 15.29
CA LEU A 22 -2.37 5.91 14.21
C LEU A 22 -1.48 5.69 12.97
N LEU A 23 -1.42 4.45 12.46
CA LEU A 23 -0.74 4.12 11.22
C LEU A 23 -1.31 5.12 10.25
N SER A 24 -0.54 6.16 9.97
CA SER A 24 -1.15 7.43 9.61
C SER A 24 -1.88 7.17 8.30
N ASP A 25 -3.18 7.50 8.21
CA ASP A 25 -3.94 7.37 6.95
C ASP A 25 -3.26 8.14 5.79
N ASN A 26 -2.26 8.98 6.11
CA ASN A 26 -1.39 9.72 5.21
C ASN A 26 -0.04 9.04 4.89
N ASP A 27 0.20 7.79 5.31
CA ASP A 27 1.41 7.04 4.93
C ASP A 27 1.28 6.58 3.48
N ILE A 28 2.24 6.98 2.64
CA ILE A 28 2.21 6.70 1.20
C ILE A 28 2.18 5.20 0.90
N ASN A 29 2.86 4.37 1.69
CA ASN A 29 2.90 2.92 1.49
C ASN A 29 1.54 2.31 1.76
N THR A 30 0.89 2.73 2.84
CA THR A 30 -0.48 2.33 3.18
C THR A 30 -1.48 2.80 2.12
N ILE A 31 -1.40 4.06 1.67
CA ILE A 31 -2.29 4.61 0.64
C ILE A 31 -2.20 3.81 -0.65
N LEU A 32 -0.98 3.54 -1.15
CA LEU A 32 -0.78 2.84 -2.42
C LEU A 32 -1.31 1.40 -2.35
N VAL A 33 -0.98 0.67 -1.28
CA VAL A 33 -1.43 -0.73 -1.12
C VAL A 33 -2.94 -0.81 -0.98
N ASN A 34 -3.54 0.05 -0.16
CA ASN A 34 -5.00 0.07 0.03
C ASN A 34 -5.72 0.42 -1.28
N GLY A 35 -5.23 1.44 -2.00
CA GLY A 35 -5.77 1.81 -3.31
C GLY A 35 -5.74 0.64 -4.30
N ALA A 36 -4.59 -0.04 -4.42
CA ALA A 36 -4.44 -1.18 -5.31
C ALA A 36 -5.35 -2.37 -4.91
N GLN A 37 -5.50 -2.65 -3.61
CA GLN A 37 -6.40 -3.68 -3.10
C GLN A 37 -7.88 -3.36 -3.36
N MET A 38 -8.28 -2.09 -3.23
CA MET A 38 -9.63 -1.64 -3.57
C MET A 38 -9.91 -1.84 -5.06
N SER A 39 -9.00 -1.42 -5.94
CA SER A 39 -9.13 -1.62 -7.39
C SER A 39 -9.14 -3.09 -7.76
N LEU A 40 -8.32 -3.94 -7.12
CA LEU A 40 -8.37 -5.40 -7.31
C LEU A 40 -9.73 -5.99 -6.89
N SER A 41 -10.30 -5.53 -5.79
CA SER A 41 -11.62 -5.95 -5.32
C SER A 41 -12.75 -5.51 -6.27
N LYS A 42 -12.59 -4.36 -6.93
CA LYS A 42 -13.50 -3.91 -8.00
C LYS A 42 -13.32 -4.74 -9.27
N LEU A 43 -12.07 -5.04 -9.67
CA LEU A 43 -11.74 -5.89 -10.81
C LEU A 43 -12.34 -7.29 -10.68
N LYS A 44 -12.22 -7.93 -9.50
CA LYS A 44 -12.80 -9.25 -9.20
C LYS A 44 -14.32 -9.31 -9.42
N ARG A 45 -15.03 -8.20 -9.20
CA ARG A 45 -16.50 -8.12 -9.33
C ARG A 45 -16.97 -7.62 -10.70
N ALA A 46 -16.08 -7.01 -11.49
CA ALA A 46 -16.42 -6.39 -12.76
C ALA A 46 -16.86 -7.42 -13.83
N ARG A 47 -18.05 -7.20 -14.39
CA ARG A 47 -18.65 -8.09 -15.40
C ARG A 47 -18.34 -7.67 -16.84
N SER A 48 -18.30 -6.37 -17.12
CA SER A 48 -17.98 -5.85 -18.45
C SER A 48 -16.47 -5.77 -18.68
N PHE A 49 -16.07 -5.91 -19.95
CA PHE A 49 -14.67 -5.73 -20.36
C PHE A 49 -14.17 -4.33 -20.02
N ASN A 50 -14.96 -3.29 -20.34
CA ASN A 50 -14.61 -1.89 -20.07
C ASN A 50 -14.32 -1.65 -18.58
N ALA A 51 -15.18 -2.14 -17.67
CA ALA A 51 -14.93 -2.00 -16.24
C ALA A 51 -13.64 -2.72 -15.81
N ARG A 52 -13.40 -3.93 -16.34
CA ARG A 52 -12.18 -4.67 -16.02
C ARG A 52 -10.91 -3.97 -16.50
N ILE A 53 -10.91 -3.38 -17.70
CA ILE A 53 -9.71 -2.69 -18.21
C ILE A 53 -9.42 -1.43 -17.40
N TYR A 54 -10.45 -0.68 -16.97
CA TYR A 54 -10.27 0.48 -16.09
C TYR A 54 -9.61 0.10 -14.75
N TYR A 55 -10.16 -0.89 -14.03
CA TYR A 55 -9.60 -1.29 -12.74
C TYR A 55 -8.22 -1.96 -12.87
N TYR A 56 -7.98 -2.69 -13.97
CA TYR A 56 -6.65 -3.23 -14.26
C TYR A 56 -5.62 -2.11 -14.49
N ALA A 57 -5.96 -1.09 -15.29
CA ALA A 57 -5.09 0.06 -15.52
C ALA A 57 -4.82 0.84 -14.23
N GLU A 58 -5.84 1.05 -13.39
CA GLU A 58 -5.70 1.72 -12.08
C GLU A 58 -4.70 0.99 -11.17
N ILE A 59 -4.72 -0.35 -11.16
CA ILE A 59 -3.73 -1.17 -10.44
C ILE A 59 -2.31 -0.94 -10.98
N GLY A 60 -2.16 -0.86 -12.30
CA GLY A 60 -0.89 -0.54 -12.95
C GLY A 60 -0.32 0.82 -12.53
N VAL A 61 -1.18 1.83 -12.33
CA VAL A 61 -0.76 3.16 -11.86
C VAL A 61 -0.12 3.08 -10.47
N TYR A 62 -0.67 2.33 -9.52
CA TYR A 62 -0.06 2.19 -8.19
C TYR A 62 1.34 1.55 -8.27
N LEU A 63 1.50 0.53 -9.11
CA LEU A 63 2.81 -0.10 -9.33
C LEU A 63 3.81 0.89 -9.95
N GLU A 64 3.41 1.67 -10.95
CA GLU A 64 4.28 2.67 -11.57
C GLU A 64 4.73 3.75 -10.58
N VAL A 65 3.79 4.25 -9.77
CA VAL A 65 4.10 5.21 -8.70
C VAL A 65 5.13 4.63 -7.73
N SER A 66 5.05 3.33 -7.42
CA SER A 66 6.02 2.65 -6.54
C SER A 66 7.47 2.60 -7.06
N LEU A 67 7.66 2.86 -8.35
CA LEU A 67 8.98 2.96 -8.99
C LEU A 67 9.58 4.37 -8.89
N SER A 68 8.81 5.36 -8.43
CA SER A 68 9.26 6.74 -8.27
C SER A 68 10.33 6.85 -7.18
N ARG A 69 11.47 7.48 -7.51
CA ARG A 69 12.57 7.72 -6.57
C ARG A 69 12.24 8.88 -5.62
N GLY A 70 12.66 8.77 -4.37
CA GLY A 70 12.56 9.86 -3.38
C GLY A 70 11.21 10.02 -2.69
N ALA A 71 10.21 9.17 -3.00
CA ALA A 71 8.86 9.24 -2.41
C ALA A 71 8.72 8.48 -1.08
N GLY A 72 9.78 7.88 -0.55
CA GLY A 72 9.71 7.08 0.69
C GLY A 72 8.97 5.75 0.54
N ILE A 73 8.85 5.23 -0.68
CA ILE A 73 8.16 3.97 -0.96
C ILE A 73 9.09 2.79 -0.67
N THR A 74 8.66 1.91 0.22
CA THR A 74 9.46 0.77 0.67
C THR A 74 9.50 -0.37 -0.36
N ASP A 75 10.52 -1.20 -0.28
CA ASP A 75 10.64 -2.39 -1.14
C ASP A 75 9.50 -3.37 -0.88
N ALA A 76 9.09 -3.55 0.38
CA ALA A 76 7.94 -4.37 0.75
C ALA A 76 6.65 -3.90 0.07
N THR A 77 6.42 -2.58 0.01
CA THR A 77 5.28 -1.99 -0.71
C THR A 77 5.34 -2.28 -2.20
N ARG A 78 6.53 -2.15 -2.81
CA ARG A 78 6.72 -2.45 -4.23
C ARG A 78 6.44 -3.90 -4.55
N GLU A 79 6.93 -4.83 -3.72
CA GLU A 79 6.68 -6.27 -3.87
C GLU A 79 5.19 -6.60 -3.73
N GLN A 80 4.50 -6.00 -2.75
CA GLN A 80 3.05 -6.17 -2.59
C GLN A 80 2.29 -5.67 -3.81
N LEU A 81 2.63 -4.48 -4.33
CA LEU A 81 2.00 -3.92 -5.53
C LEU A 81 2.28 -4.77 -6.77
N GLN A 82 3.48 -5.35 -6.89
CA GLN A 82 3.81 -6.28 -7.97
C GLN A 82 2.96 -7.55 -7.89
N GLN A 83 2.75 -8.10 -6.70
CA GLN A 83 1.90 -9.27 -6.50
C GLN A 83 0.43 -8.96 -6.82
N ILE A 84 -0.09 -7.80 -6.38
CA ILE A 84 -1.45 -7.35 -6.71
C ILE A 84 -1.61 -7.18 -8.23
N HIS A 85 -0.63 -6.59 -8.90
CA HIS A 85 -0.65 -6.42 -10.35
C HIS A 85 -0.61 -7.77 -11.10
N LYS A 86 0.18 -8.73 -10.62
CA LYS A 86 0.21 -10.10 -11.16
C LYS A 86 -1.15 -10.79 -11.05
N ASP A 87 -1.80 -10.69 -9.89
CA ASP A 87 -3.13 -11.25 -9.67
C ASP A 87 -4.18 -10.58 -10.58
N ALA A 88 -4.10 -9.25 -10.70
CA ALA A 88 -4.97 -8.47 -11.59
C ALA A 88 -4.82 -8.89 -13.06
N THR A 89 -3.57 -9.07 -13.51
CA THR A 89 -3.24 -9.55 -14.86
C THR A 89 -3.91 -10.90 -15.12
N HIS A 90 -3.77 -11.84 -14.17
CA HIS A 90 -4.35 -13.16 -14.30
C HIS A 90 -5.89 -13.10 -14.42
N ILE A 91 -6.55 -12.31 -13.57
CA ILE A 91 -8.02 -12.15 -13.58
C ILE A 91 -8.49 -11.53 -14.91
N HIS A 92 -7.86 -10.44 -15.34
CA HIS A 92 -8.23 -9.72 -16.56
C HIS A 92 -8.07 -10.62 -17.79
N MET A 93 -6.91 -11.26 -17.95
CA MET A 93 -6.60 -12.10 -19.11
C MET A 93 -7.47 -13.36 -19.16
N ASN A 94 -7.69 -14.03 -18.02
CA ASN A 94 -8.58 -15.21 -17.99
C ASN A 94 -10.02 -14.86 -18.35
N ALA A 95 -10.51 -13.71 -17.91
CA ALA A 95 -11.85 -13.25 -18.29
C ALA A 95 -11.96 -13.02 -19.81
N ASN A 96 -10.91 -12.49 -20.44
CA ASN A 96 -10.88 -12.25 -21.89
C ASN A 96 -10.82 -13.57 -22.68
N LYS A 97 -10.00 -14.53 -22.24
CA LYS A 97 -9.96 -15.88 -22.83
C LYS A 97 -11.33 -16.55 -22.82
N ARG A 98 -12.06 -16.47 -21.70
CA ARG A 98 -13.43 -17.02 -21.59
C ARG A 98 -14.45 -16.33 -22.49
N LEU A 99 -14.25 -15.05 -22.81
CA LEU A 99 -15.13 -14.34 -23.75
C LEU A 99 -14.82 -14.75 -25.19
N ALA A 100 -13.54 -14.83 -25.56
CA ALA A 100 -13.11 -15.24 -26.90
C ALA A 100 -13.53 -16.69 -27.25
N LEU A 101 -13.62 -17.57 -26.25
CA LEU A 101 -14.11 -18.95 -26.44
C LEU A 101 -15.65 -19.07 -26.53
N LYS A 102 -16.39 -17.99 -26.26
CA LYS A 102 -17.87 -17.95 -26.28
C LYS A 102 -18.45 -17.19 -27.48
N SER A 103 -17.60 -16.47 -28.19
CA SER A 103 -17.88 -15.78 -29.46
C SER A 103 -17.55 -16.68 -30.64
#